data_AF-C5B6X3-F1
#
_entry.id   AF-C5B6X3-F1
#
_cell.length_a   1.000
_cell.length_b   1.000
_cell.length_c   1.000
_cell.angle_alpha   90.00
_cell.angle_beta   90.00
_cell.angle_gamma   90.00
#
_symmetry.space_group_name_H-M   'P 1'
#
loop_
_entity.id
_entity.type
_entity.pdbx_description
1 polymer ?
#
loop_
_entity_poly.entity_id
_entity_poly.type
_entity_poly.pdbx_seq_one_letter_code
_entity_poly.pdbx_strand_id
1 'polypeptide(L)'
;MPPLDRIVASVRRSTREDVRVILRERRGGVGVELRVAAAKNGRGPMVETPQGLRLPPERLPEVIAALQDAQRLAASLGLLPGPAKGTAGEE
;
A
#
# COMPACT_ATOMS: atom_id res chain seq x y z
N MET A 1 -14.52 -3.32 -23.40
CA MET A 1 -13.32 -3.40 -22.55
C MET A 1 -13.73 -4.07 -21.24
N PRO A 2 -12.99 -5.05 -20.71
CA PRO A 2 -13.34 -5.62 -19.41
C PRO A 2 -13.25 -4.52 -18.34
N PRO A 3 -14.08 -4.58 -17.28
CA PRO A 3 -14.00 -3.63 -16.18
C PRO A 3 -12.60 -3.68 -15.57
N LEU A 4 -12.03 -2.50 -15.32
CA LEU A 4 -10.69 -2.38 -14.74
C LEU A 4 -10.69 -2.96 -13.32
N ASP A 5 -9.85 -3.95 -13.03
CA ASP A 5 -9.61 -4.44 -11.68
C ASP A 5 -8.17 -4.95 -11.59
N ARG A 6 -7.26 -4.08 -11.14
CA ARG A 6 -5.82 -4.35 -11.15
C ARG A 6 -5.18 -4.00 -9.83
N ILE A 7 -4.57 -4.99 -9.20
CA ILE A 7 -3.63 -4.76 -8.08
C ILE A 7 -2.37 -4.10 -8.66
N VAL A 8 -2.09 -2.88 -8.21
CA VAL A 8 -0.91 -2.10 -8.60
C VAL A 8 0.28 -2.43 -7.69
N ALA A 9 0.01 -2.58 -6.39
CA ALA A 9 1.02 -2.91 -5.40
C ALA A 9 0.42 -3.67 -4.21
N SER A 10 1.26 -4.43 -3.50
CA SER A 10 0.94 -5.02 -2.20
C SER A 10 2.08 -4.69 -1.24
N VAL A 11 1.75 -4.07 -0.11
CA VAL A 11 2.71 -3.71 0.94
C VAL A 11 2.44 -4.60 2.15
N ARG A 12 3.45 -5.34 2.57
CA ARG A 12 3.35 -6.23 3.74
C ARG A 12 3.14 -5.39 5.01
N ARG A 13 2.06 -5.64 5.76
CA ARG A 13 1.77 -4.99 7.05
C ARG A 13 2.16 -5.87 8.23
N SER A 14 1.87 -7.17 8.15
CA SER A 14 2.18 -8.16 9.17
C SER A 14 2.35 -9.54 8.54
N THR A 15 2.63 -10.59 9.33
CA THR A 15 2.69 -11.97 8.82
C THR A 15 1.36 -12.48 8.25
N ARG A 16 0.24 -11.80 8.52
CA ARG A 16 -1.10 -12.23 8.11
C ARG A 16 -1.86 -11.18 7.31
N GLU A 17 -1.28 -10.00 7.10
CA GLU A 17 -1.95 -8.87 6.46
C GLU A 17 -1.03 -8.13 5.50
N ASP A 18 -1.63 -7.74 4.38
CA ASP A 18 -1.06 -6.83 3.40
C ASP A 18 -1.99 -5.64 3.19
N VAL A 19 -1.45 -4.49 2.81
CA VAL A 19 -2.21 -3.38 2.24
C VAL A 19 -2.03 -3.41 0.73
N ARG A 20 -3.12 -3.62 -0.01
CA ARG A 20 -3.14 -3.63 -1.47
C ARG A 20 -3.58 -2.27 -2.00
N VAL A 21 -2.85 -1.78 -3.01
CA VAL A 21 -3.25 -0.64 -3.83
C VAL A 21 -3.84 -1.19 -5.12
N ILE A 22 -5.09 -0.84 -5.41
CA ILE A 22 -5.89 -1.43 -6.49
C ILE A 22 -6.49 -0.31 -7.32
N LEU A 23 -6.42 -0.42 -8.65
CA LEU A 23 -7.18 0.42 -9.56
C LEU A 23 -8.40 -0.37 -10.04
N ARG A 24 -9.60 0.06 -9.63
CA ARG A 24 -10.84 -0.70 -9.82
C ARG A 24 -11.99 0.15 -10.33
N GLU A 25 -12.66 -0.33 -11.36
CA GLU A 25 -13.94 0.17 -11.84
C GLU A 25 -15.08 -0.47 -11.05
N ARG A 26 -15.97 0.37 -10.54
CA ARG A 26 -17.16 -0.07 -9.81
C ARG A 26 -18.27 0.94 -9.99
N ARG A 27 -19.44 0.45 -10.42
CA ARG A 27 -20.67 1.24 -10.68
C ARG A 27 -20.41 2.41 -11.66
N GLY A 28 -19.65 2.16 -12.73
CA GLY A 28 -19.39 3.15 -13.79
C GLY A 28 -18.32 4.19 -13.47
N GLY A 29 -17.62 4.08 -12.34
CA GLY A 29 -16.49 4.96 -12.00
C GLY A 29 -15.23 4.16 -11.66
N VAL A 30 -14.08 4.63 -12.15
CA VAL A 30 -12.75 4.14 -11.75
C VAL A 30 -12.36 4.78 -10.43
N GLY A 31 -11.77 4.01 -9.51
CA GLY A 31 -11.21 4.52 -8.28
C GLY A 31 -9.95 3.78 -7.87
N VAL A 32 -9.14 4.44 -7.05
CA VAL A 32 -7.99 3.84 -6.39
C VAL A 32 -8.46 3.34 -5.03
N GLU A 33 -8.29 2.06 -4.74
CA GLU A 33 -8.59 1.46 -3.45
C GLU A 33 -7.29 1.11 -2.71
N LEU A 34 -7.25 1.45 -1.43
CA LEU A 34 -6.27 0.92 -0.49
C LEU A 34 -7.03 -0.04 0.43
N ARG A 35 -6.81 -1.35 0.29
CA ARG A 35 -7.55 -2.41 1.00
C ARG A 35 -6.61 -3.27 1.82
N VAL A 36 -7.01 -3.60 3.05
CA VAL A 36 -6.34 -4.65 3.81
C VAL A 36 -6.73 -5.99 3.21
N ALA A 37 -5.75 -6.80 2.84
CA ALA A 37 -5.91 -8.19 2.49
C ALA A 37 -5.39 -9.08 3.61
N ALA A 38 -6.16 -10.10 3.99
CA ALA A 38 -5.82 -11.01 5.07
C ALA A 38 -6.08 -12.47 4.69
N ALA A 39 -5.30 -13.39 5.25
CA ALA A 39 -5.52 -14.82 5.07
C ALA A 39 -6.66 -15.29 5.99
N LYS A 40 -7.70 -15.90 5.41
CA LYS A 40 -8.83 -16.47 6.18
C LYS A 40 -8.30 -17.63 7.05
N ASN A 41 -8.17 -17.39 8.35
CA ASN A 41 -7.60 -18.31 9.36
C ASN A 41 -6.07 -18.45 9.36
N GLY A 42 -5.32 -17.45 8.86
CA GLY A 42 -3.85 -17.43 8.92
C GLY A 42 -3.16 -18.46 8.02
N ARG A 43 -3.91 -19.17 7.17
CA ARG A 43 -3.42 -20.08 6.14
C ARG A 43 -4.16 -19.78 4.84
N GLY A 44 -3.48 -19.95 3.70
CA GLY A 44 -4.09 -19.77 2.38
C GLY A 44 -3.94 -18.36 1.78
N PRO A 45 -4.60 -18.10 0.64
CA PRO A 45 -4.43 -16.87 -0.12
C PRO A 45 -4.95 -15.65 0.63
N MET A 46 -4.26 -14.52 0.47
CA MET A 46 -4.69 -13.23 1.02
C MET A 46 -5.92 -12.73 0.25
N VAL A 47 -7.02 -12.50 0.97
CA VAL A 47 -8.29 -12.01 0.41
C VAL A 47 -8.54 -10.60 0.93
N GLU A 48 -9.00 -9.71 0.06
CA GLU A 48 -9.39 -8.35 0.44
C GLU A 48 -10.50 -8.37 1.50
N THR A 49 -10.33 -7.54 2.52
CA THR A 49 -11.32 -7.30 3.56
C THR A 49 -12.09 -6.02 3.24
N PRO A 50 -13.25 -5.80 3.89
CA PRO A 50 -13.95 -4.52 3.81
C PRO A 50 -13.16 -3.34 4.40
N GLN A 51 -12.04 -3.59 5.12
CA GLN A 51 -11.21 -2.54 5.68
C GLN A 51 -10.37 -1.88 4.60
N GLY A 52 -10.47 -0.56 4.51
CA GLY A 52 -9.77 0.23 3.52
C GLY A 52 -10.53 1.46 3.11
N LEU A 53 -10.03 2.13 2.08
CA LEU A 53 -10.61 3.35 1.55
C LEU A 53 -10.58 3.33 0.03
N ARG A 54 -11.50 4.07 -0.57
CA ARG A 54 -11.59 4.30 -2.02
C ARG A 54 -11.50 5.79 -2.28
N LEU A 55 -10.66 6.17 -3.22
CA LEU A 55 -10.45 7.55 -3.65
C LEU A 55 -10.71 7.65 -5.15
N PRO A 56 -11.23 8.79 -5.63
CA PRO A 56 -11.24 9.04 -7.06
C PRO A 56 -9.79 9.28 -7.55
N PRO A 57 -9.43 8.88 -8.78
CA PRO A 57 -8.05 8.93 -9.27
C PRO A 57 -7.42 10.32 -9.23
N GLU A 58 -8.21 11.38 -9.44
CA GLU A 58 -7.77 12.77 -9.39
C GLU A 58 -7.22 13.21 -8.03
N ARG A 59 -7.55 12.50 -6.93
CA ARG A 59 -7.01 12.78 -5.58
C ARG A 59 -5.70 12.06 -5.29
N LEU A 60 -5.25 11.16 -6.18
CA LEU A 60 -4.03 10.39 -5.97
C LEU A 60 -2.77 11.26 -5.81
N PRO A 61 -2.56 12.36 -6.58
CA PRO A 61 -1.41 13.23 -6.39
C PRO A 61 -1.34 13.85 -4.99
N GLU A 62 -2.48 14.27 -4.44
CA GLU A 62 -2.56 14.85 -3.08
C GLU A 62 -2.17 13.83 -2.02
N VAL A 63 -2.65 12.59 -2.14
CA VAL A 63 -2.29 11.51 -1.21
C VAL A 63 -0.82 11.13 -1.31
N ILE A 64 -0.25 11.10 -2.52
CA ILE A 64 1.18 10.85 -2.71
C ILE A 64 2.01 11.92 -2.00
N ALA A 65 1.68 13.20 -2.18
CA ALA A 65 2.37 14.29 -1.49
C ALA A 65 2.28 14.15 0.03
N ALA A 66 1.09 13.89 0.57
CA ALA A 66 0.90 13.69 2.02
C ALA A 66 1.70 12.49 2.57
N LEU A 67 1.79 11.39 1.82
CA LEU A 67 2.60 10.22 2.23
C LEU A 67 4.10 10.51 2.19
N GLN A 68 4.57 11.29 1.21
CA GLN A 68 5.96 11.75 1.15
C GLN A 68 6.29 12.69 2.30
N ASP A 69 5.38 13.58 2.69
CA ASP A 69 5.54 14.47 3.84
C ASP A 69 5.61 13.66 5.14
N ALA A 70 4.72 12.68 5.30
CA ALA A 70 4.73 11.75 6.43
C ALA A 70 6.03 10.94 6.48
N GLN A 71 6.58 10.51 5.34
CA GLN A 71 7.89 9.85 5.28
C GLN A 71 9.01 10.76 5.79
N ARG A 72 9.06 12.03 5.35
CA ARG A 72 10.08 12.99 5.81
C ARG A 72 9.98 13.24 7.31
N LEU A 73 8.77 13.36 7.84
CA LEU A 73 8.54 13.48 9.28
C LEU A 73 8.97 12.21 10.04
N ALA A 74 8.63 11.02 9.54
CA ALA A 74 9.06 9.77 10.15
C ALA A 74 10.59 9.64 10.17
N ALA A 75 11.28 10.11 9.12
CA ALA A 75 12.73 10.17 9.06
C ALA A 75 13.31 11.14 10.11
N SER A 76 12.76 12.36 10.24
CA SER A 76 13.25 13.33 11.23
C SER A 76 13.04 12.89 12.67
N LEU A 77 12.05 12.02 12.91
CA LEU A 77 11.78 11.39 14.20
C LEU A 77 12.59 10.10 14.44
N GLY A 78 13.42 9.65 13.49
CA GLY A 78 14.19 8.42 13.62
C GLY A 78 13.36 7.12 13.59
N LEU A 79 12.13 7.18 13.04
CA LEU A 79 11.22 6.02 12.94
C LEU A 79 11.48 5.15 11.70
N LEU A 80 12.23 5.66 10.73
CA LEU A 80 12.66 4.91 9.57
C LEU A 80 14.09 4.39 9.80
N PRO A 81 14.41 3.15 9.41
CA PRO A 81 15.79 2.70 9.42
C PRO A 81 16.63 3.68 8.59
N GLY A 82 17.72 4.18 9.18
CA GLY A 82 18.70 4.97 8.44
C GLY A 82 19.17 4.18 7.21
N PRO A 83 19.72 4.85 6.18
CA PRO A 83 20.32 4.14 5.06
C PRO A 83 21.30 3.13 5.64
N ALA A 84 21.05 1.84 5.40
CA ALA A 84 21.93 0.79 5.87
C ALA A 84 23.35 1.18 5.44
N LYS A 85 24.24 1.43 6.41
CA LYS A 85 25.67 1.54 6.11
C LYS A 85 26.00 0.25 5.39
N GLY A 86 26.29 0.36 4.09
CA GLY A 86 26.85 -0.75 3.33
C GLY A 86 28.02 -1.29 4.15
N THR A 87 28.05 -2.60 4.32
CA THR A 87 29.19 -3.33 4.85
C THR A 87 30.40 -2.98 3.99
N ALA A 88 31.14 -1.97 4.41
CA ALA A 88 32.49 -1.72 4.00
C ALA A 88 33.39 -2.56 4.91
N GLY A 89 34.09 -3.52 4.31
CA GLY A 89 35.25 -4.17 4.90
C GLY A 89 35.00 -5.59 5.42
N GLU A 90 35.56 -6.54 4.70
CA GLU A 90 36.41 -7.66 5.14
C GLU A 90 36.95 -8.25 3.82
N GLU A 91 38.03 -7.65 3.29
CA GLU A 91 39.43 -8.14 3.36
C GLU A 91 39.62 -9.57 2.80
#